data_AF-A0A9E0PN00-F1
#
_entry.id   AF-A0A9E0PN00-F1
#
_cell.length_a   1.000
_cell.length_b   1.000
_cell.length_c   1.000
_cell.angle_alpha   90.00
_cell.angle_beta   90.00
_cell.angle_gamma   90.00
#
_symmetry.space_group_name_H-M   'P 1'
#
loop_
_entity.id
_entity.type
_entity.pdbx_description
1 polymer ?
#
loop_
_entity_poly.entity_id
_entity_poly.type
_entity_poly.pdbx_seq_one_letter_code
_entity_poly.pdbx_strand_id
1 'polypeptide(L)'
;MSPAKVTPQATESNAAANKVKLPAKAAPAKSAVLKKAQVEPSEPREPIVAIDDTRSWLEIFALCASSNIDDDRKEVLNLATLSSDQKIRLTKLITSKLAAPVNNFVGVAPLWKALRPRVLQELDVKESYRLLFRALIRHYLSKNKETSADIELLQDLLGAVRIVDLGPPVLTEDAVNAYSDMTCFLYQKRKPDRSVDGDDNRQTFALVIKDRFVRAPNLAAKTAMTNFDLTWACFRCRFLDVTTEQQEKLSALMASGDSKSSAQLKAELVSPTMLKIFALGPWGEKAKEVKAIKEEQAKAEKLEIK
;
A
#
# COMPACT_ATOMS: atom_id res chain seq x y z
N MET A 1 -46.02 -18.75 55.80
CA MET A 1 -46.13 -17.28 55.95
C MET A 1 -46.00 -16.68 54.57
N SER A 2 -47.12 -16.19 54.04
CA SER A 2 -47.27 -15.64 52.69
C SER A 2 -46.68 -14.22 52.57
N PRO A 3 -46.37 -13.76 51.34
CA PRO A 3 -45.64 -12.52 51.09
C PRO A 3 -46.59 -11.30 50.95
N ALA A 4 -46.13 -10.13 51.36
CA ALA A 4 -46.69 -8.82 50.97
C ALA A 4 -45.53 -8.05 50.31
N LYS A 5 -45.53 -7.74 49.00
CA LYS A 5 -46.45 -6.93 48.18
C LYS A 5 -46.53 -5.49 48.70
N VAL A 6 -45.67 -4.63 48.16
CA VAL A 6 -45.83 -3.17 48.19
C VAL A 6 -45.85 -2.70 46.74
N THR A 7 -47.02 -2.19 46.33
CA THR A 7 -47.24 -1.41 45.11
C THR A 7 -47.50 0.05 45.52
N PRO A 8 -47.63 1.02 44.59
CA PRO A 8 -46.92 2.29 44.62
C PRO A 8 -47.80 3.45 45.10
N GLN A 9 -47.21 4.63 45.30
CA GLN A 9 -47.97 5.87 45.43
C GLN A 9 -47.54 6.87 44.37
N ALA A 10 -48.55 7.34 43.63
CA ALA A 10 -48.50 8.35 42.61
C ALA A 10 -48.89 9.72 43.20
N THR A 11 -48.39 10.79 42.58
CA THR A 11 -49.04 12.11 42.44
C THR A 11 -48.33 12.84 41.27
N GLU A 12 -49.00 12.96 40.12
CA GLU A 12 -49.69 14.17 39.62
C GLU A 12 -48.72 15.29 39.18
N SER A 13 -48.43 15.38 37.88
CA SER A 13 -49.12 16.18 36.84
C SER A 13 -48.73 17.66 36.85
N ASN A 14 -48.07 18.10 35.77
CA ASN A 14 -48.64 19.19 34.98
C ASN A 14 -48.11 19.21 33.54
N ALA A 15 -49.08 19.38 32.65
CA ALA A 15 -48.95 19.43 31.22
C ALA A 15 -48.61 20.84 30.74
N ALA A 16 -47.85 20.95 29.65
CA ALA A 16 -48.04 22.03 28.67
C ALA A 16 -47.52 21.57 27.31
N ALA A 17 -48.49 21.35 26.41
CA ALA A 17 -48.28 21.09 25.01
C ALA A 17 -47.70 22.33 24.30
N ASN A 18 -46.82 22.10 23.32
CA ASN A 18 -46.67 23.04 22.20
C ASN A 18 -46.55 22.29 20.88
N LYS A 19 -47.51 22.57 20.01
CA LYS A 19 -47.69 22.00 18.66
C LYS A 19 -46.81 22.74 17.64
N VAL A 20 -46.10 21.92 16.85
CA VAL A 20 -46.01 21.92 15.37
C VAL A 20 -45.55 23.18 14.63
N LYS A 21 -44.47 23.02 13.84
CA LYS A 21 -44.44 23.41 12.42
C LYS A 21 -43.36 22.64 11.63
N LEU A 22 -43.82 21.68 10.82
CA LEU A 22 -43.09 21.11 9.67
C LEU A 22 -43.04 22.16 8.55
N PRO A 23 -41.95 22.30 7.79
CA PRO A 23 -41.99 22.90 6.47
C PRO A 23 -42.23 21.86 5.38
N ALA A 24 -42.92 22.33 4.36
CA ALA A 24 -43.62 21.57 3.34
C ALA A 24 -42.72 21.04 2.21
N LYS A 25 -43.26 20.00 1.54
CA LYS A 25 -42.94 19.54 0.19
C LYS A 25 -42.72 20.72 -0.78
N ALA A 26 -41.59 20.71 -1.48
CA ALA A 26 -41.42 21.42 -2.75
C ALA A 26 -41.05 20.40 -3.85
N ALA A 27 -41.83 20.43 -4.93
CA ALA A 27 -41.64 19.66 -6.17
C ALA A 27 -40.55 20.31 -7.07
N PRO A 28 -40.10 19.66 -8.16
CA PRO A 28 -38.74 19.80 -8.68
C PRO A 28 -38.52 21.10 -9.47
N ALA A 29 -37.44 21.81 -9.15
CA ALA A 29 -36.99 22.96 -9.92
C ALA A 29 -36.10 22.52 -11.10
N LYS A 30 -36.31 23.21 -12.22
CA LYS A 30 -35.83 22.92 -13.56
C LYS A 30 -34.31 23.02 -13.71
N SER A 31 -33.82 22.23 -14.68
CA SER A 31 -32.50 22.23 -15.30
C SER A 31 -31.81 23.60 -15.33
N ALA A 32 -30.68 23.71 -14.62
CA ALA A 32 -29.75 24.83 -14.76
C ALA A 32 -28.58 24.35 -15.64
N VAL A 33 -28.53 24.92 -16.84
CA VAL A 33 -27.49 24.74 -17.84
C VAL A 33 -26.12 25.13 -17.26
N LEU A 34 -25.19 24.17 -17.26
CA LEU A 34 -23.75 24.39 -17.06
C LEU A 34 -23.24 25.40 -18.10
N LYS A 35 -23.05 26.66 -17.69
CA LYS A 35 -22.22 27.60 -18.45
C LYS A 35 -20.76 27.17 -18.29
N LYS A 36 -20.12 26.88 -19.43
CA LYS A 36 -18.67 26.68 -19.56
C LYS A 36 -17.95 27.88 -18.95
N ALA A 37 -17.13 27.64 -17.94
CA ALA A 37 -16.14 28.61 -17.49
C ALA A 37 -15.07 28.75 -18.59
N GLN A 38 -14.83 30.00 -19.00
CA GLN A 38 -13.77 30.37 -19.92
C GLN A 38 -12.41 30.09 -19.27
N VAL A 39 -11.52 29.49 -20.06
CA VAL A 39 -10.11 29.27 -19.73
C VAL A 39 -9.41 30.62 -19.88
N GLU A 40 -9.01 31.24 -18.76
CA GLU A 40 -7.97 32.26 -18.78
C GLU A 40 -6.59 31.61 -18.91
N PRO A 41 -5.60 32.29 -19.51
CA PRO A 41 -4.34 31.69 -19.92
C PRO A 41 -3.50 31.36 -18.69
N SER A 42 -3.24 30.07 -18.47
CA SER A 42 -2.35 29.59 -17.43
C SER A 42 -0.94 30.16 -17.60
N GLU A 43 -0.37 30.59 -16.48
CA GLU A 43 1.04 30.94 -16.27
C GLU A 43 2.02 29.94 -16.91
N PRO A 44 3.29 30.34 -17.16
CA PRO A 44 4.24 29.55 -17.90
C PRO A 44 4.42 28.17 -17.25
N ARG A 45 4.05 27.11 -17.99
CA ARG A 45 4.39 25.73 -17.62
C ARG A 45 5.90 25.68 -17.38
N GLU A 46 6.29 25.33 -16.17
CA GLU A 46 7.67 24.99 -15.84
C GLU A 46 8.23 24.02 -16.90
N PRO A 47 9.49 24.19 -17.32
CA PRO A 47 10.08 23.34 -18.33
C PRO A 47 9.95 21.88 -17.89
N ILE A 48 9.43 21.04 -18.79
CA ILE A 48 9.28 19.60 -18.56
C ILE A 48 10.69 19.04 -18.38
N VAL A 49 11.15 18.93 -17.14
CA VAL A 49 12.42 18.30 -16.80
C VAL A 49 12.36 16.88 -17.36
N ALA A 50 13.29 16.56 -18.27
CA ALA A 50 13.42 15.20 -18.76
C ALA A 50 13.76 14.30 -17.56
N ILE A 51 12.87 13.37 -17.24
CA ILE A 51 13.05 12.42 -16.15
C ILE A 51 13.88 11.26 -16.68
N ASP A 52 15.08 11.10 -16.14
CA ASP A 52 15.96 9.97 -16.37
C ASP A 52 15.79 8.89 -15.29
N ASP A 53 16.54 7.78 -15.41
CA ASP A 53 16.46 6.67 -14.46
C ASP A 53 16.90 7.11 -13.06
N THR A 54 17.94 7.95 -12.97
CA THR A 54 18.46 8.48 -11.71
C THR A 54 17.38 9.25 -10.96
N ARG A 55 16.74 10.23 -11.63
CA ARG A 55 15.68 11.04 -11.04
C ARG A 55 14.47 10.20 -10.66
N SER A 56 14.09 9.25 -11.50
CA SER A 56 12.97 8.34 -11.22
C SER A 56 13.18 7.53 -9.94
N TRP A 57 14.37 6.94 -9.78
CA TRP A 57 14.69 6.19 -8.56
C TRP A 57 14.71 7.07 -7.31
N LEU A 58 15.27 8.29 -7.40
CA LEU A 58 15.24 9.23 -6.28
C LEU A 58 13.81 9.58 -5.87
N GLU A 59 12.91 9.83 -6.83
CA GLU A 59 11.49 10.09 -6.53
C GLU A 59 10.78 8.87 -5.94
N ILE A 60 11.09 7.66 -6.41
CA ILE A 60 10.56 6.41 -5.83
C ILE A 60 11.05 6.21 -4.40
N PHE A 61 12.34 6.45 -4.12
CA PHE A 61 12.86 6.38 -2.75
C PHE A 61 12.29 7.48 -1.86
N ALA A 62 12.11 8.70 -2.38
CA ALA A 62 11.42 9.77 -1.68
C ALA A 62 9.97 9.39 -1.33
N LEU A 63 9.27 8.72 -2.24
CA LEU A 63 7.92 8.17 -1.99
C LEU A 63 7.94 7.13 -0.87
N CYS A 64 8.98 6.28 -0.82
CA CYS A 64 9.16 5.28 0.23
C CYS A 64 9.44 5.91 1.59
N ALA A 65 10.29 6.93 1.65
CA ALA A 65 10.64 7.61 2.90
C ALA A 65 9.39 8.15 3.58
N SER A 66 8.59 8.94 2.82
CA SER A 66 7.37 9.62 3.25
C SER A 66 7.50 10.45 4.53
N SER A 67 6.79 11.59 4.59
CA SER A 67 6.74 12.37 5.82
C SER A 67 5.52 11.99 6.67
N ASN A 68 5.40 12.62 7.84
CA ASN A 68 4.20 12.56 8.67
C ASN A 68 3.01 13.37 8.11
N ILE A 69 3.10 13.85 6.87
CA ILE A 69 2.06 14.63 6.20
C ILE A 69 1.24 13.68 5.35
N ASP A 70 -0.08 13.69 5.54
CA ASP A 70 -1.01 12.83 4.78
C ASP A 70 -0.86 13.01 3.26
N ASP A 71 -0.64 14.25 2.81
CA ASP A 71 -0.39 14.59 1.41
C ASP A 71 0.97 15.26 1.20
N ASP A 72 1.99 14.43 1.04
CA ASP A 72 3.39 14.77 0.77
C ASP A 72 3.77 14.75 -0.73
N ARG A 73 2.81 14.80 -1.67
CA ARG A 73 3.10 14.67 -3.13
C ARG A 73 4.11 15.70 -3.64
N LYS A 74 4.04 16.93 -3.13
CA LYS A 74 5.00 18.00 -3.46
C LYS A 74 6.36 17.74 -2.84
N GLU A 75 6.41 17.19 -1.64
CA GLU A 75 7.66 16.85 -0.94
C GLU A 75 8.38 15.70 -1.65
N VAL A 76 7.64 14.68 -2.12
CA VAL A 76 8.19 13.59 -2.95
C VAL A 76 8.77 14.16 -4.24
N LEU A 77 8.03 15.05 -4.92
CA LEU A 77 8.49 15.72 -6.13
C LEU A 77 9.78 16.51 -5.90
N ASN A 78 9.89 17.22 -4.79
CA ASN A 78 11.09 18.01 -4.45
C ASN A 78 12.17 17.19 -3.73
N LEU A 79 11.97 15.88 -3.58
CA LEU A 79 12.80 14.96 -2.79
C LEU A 79 12.94 15.39 -1.31
N ALA A 80 12.07 16.25 -0.80
CA ALA A 80 12.14 16.83 0.53
C ALA A 80 11.78 15.83 1.65
N THR A 81 11.17 14.70 1.30
CA THR A 81 11.01 13.56 2.22
C THR A 81 12.32 12.84 2.54
N LEU A 82 13.39 13.12 1.77
CA LEU A 82 14.73 12.57 2.01
C LEU A 82 15.61 13.60 2.72
N SER A 83 16.40 13.13 3.70
CA SER A 83 17.46 13.95 4.30
C SER A 83 18.58 14.25 3.29
N SER A 84 19.37 15.30 3.54
CA SER A 84 20.51 15.64 2.68
C SER A 84 21.51 14.48 2.57
N ASP A 85 21.76 13.77 3.66
CA ASP A 85 22.64 12.58 3.66
C ASP A 85 22.05 11.44 2.83
N GLN A 86 20.76 11.13 3.00
CA GLN A 86 20.06 10.13 2.21
C GLN A 86 20.13 10.43 0.71
N LYS A 87 19.92 11.69 0.30
CA LYS A 87 20.04 12.11 -1.10
C LYS A 87 21.42 11.80 -1.68
N ILE A 88 22.49 12.11 -0.95
CA ILE A 88 23.86 11.87 -1.39
C ILE A 88 24.13 10.36 -1.49
N ARG A 89 23.79 9.59 -0.44
CA ARG A 89 24.03 8.14 -0.40
C ARG A 89 23.22 7.40 -1.46
N LEU A 90 21.94 7.74 -1.63
CA LEU A 90 21.07 7.15 -2.66
C LEU A 90 21.54 7.52 -4.07
N THR A 91 21.96 8.77 -4.31
CA THR A 91 22.52 9.16 -5.61
C THR A 91 23.75 8.33 -5.94
N LYS A 92 24.68 8.15 -4.99
CA LYS A 92 25.86 7.29 -5.19
C LYS A 92 25.46 5.84 -5.47
N LEU A 93 24.54 5.29 -4.70
CA LEU A 93 24.01 3.93 -4.89
C LEU A 93 23.44 3.78 -6.31
N ILE A 94 22.52 4.66 -6.70
CA ILE A 94 21.84 4.59 -8.00
C ILE A 94 22.85 4.70 -9.14
N THR A 95 23.76 5.67 -9.09
CA THR A 95 24.80 5.84 -10.12
C THR A 95 25.70 4.60 -10.22
N SER A 96 26.10 4.02 -9.08
CA SER A 96 26.89 2.79 -9.05
C SER A 96 26.13 1.61 -9.68
N LYS A 97 24.84 1.44 -9.33
CA LYS A 97 24.00 0.37 -9.87
C LYS A 97 23.70 0.55 -11.35
N LEU A 98 23.48 1.78 -11.82
CA LEU A 98 23.27 2.09 -13.25
C LEU A 98 24.52 1.85 -14.10
N ALA A 99 25.71 2.07 -13.55
CA ALA A 99 26.98 1.80 -14.22
C ALA A 99 27.36 0.31 -14.25
N ALA A 100 26.70 -0.54 -13.45
CA ALA A 100 27.02 -1.96 -13.38
C ALA A 100 26.63 -2.71 -14.66
N PRO A 101 27.44 -3.69 -15.12
CA PRO A 101 27.18 -4.45 -16.36
C PRO A 101 25.86 -5.23 -16.33
N VAL A 102 25.51 -5.80 -15.17
CA VAL A 102 24.22 -6.42 -14.91
C VAL A 102 23.51 -5.52 -13.92
N ASN A 103 22.50 -4.78 -14.40
CA ASN A 103 21.71 -3.92 -13.55
C ASN A 103 20.21 -4.13 -13.77
N ASN A 104 19.46 -3.88 -12.70
CA ASN A 104 18.00 -3.84 -12.69
C ASN A 104 17.48 -2.42 -12.48
N PHE A 105 18.36 -1.43 -12.49
CA PHE A 105 18.01 -0.04 -12.27
C PHE A 105 17.69 0.68 -13.58
N VAL A 106 18.21 0.20 -14.72
CA VAL A 106 17.93 0.79 -16.04
C VAL A 106 16.49 0.50 -16.50
N GLY A 107 15.85 1.50 -17.09
CA GLY A 107 14.53 1.39 -17.71
C GLY A 107 13.36 1.69 -16.79
N VAL A 108 13.62 2.27 -15.61
CA VAL A 108 12.57 2.74 -14.71
C VAL A 108 11.93 4.02 -15.22
N ALA A 109 12.68 4.89 -15.91
CA ALA A 109 12.21 6.20 -16.39
C ALA A 109 10.95 6.15 -17.26
N PRO A 110 10.86 5.31 -18.32
CA PRO A 110 9.62 5.22 -19.10
C PRO A 110 8.44 4.69 -18.28
N LEU A 111 8.68 3.78 -17.33
CA LEU A 111 7.64 3.24 -16.45
C LEU A 111 7.16 4.32 -15.46
N TRP A 112 8.10 4.99 -14.80
CA TRP A 112 7.81 6.05 -13.86
C TRP A 112 7.14 7.24 -14.54
N LYS A 113 7.59 7.64 -15.73
CA LYS A 113 6.97 8.72 -16.52
C LYS A 113 5.47 8.49 -16.76
N ALA A 114 5.05 7.24 -16.99
CA ALA A 114 3.64 6.90 -17.17
C ALA A 114 2.85 6.90 -15.86
N LEU A 115 3.44 6.41 -14.77
CA LEU A 115 2.79 6.27 -13.46
C LEU A 115 2.75 7.58 -12.65
N ARG A 116 3.83 8.36 -12.72
CA ARG A 116 4.10 9.56 -11.92
C ARG A 116 2.96 10.56 -11.94
N PRO A 117 2.31 10.91 -13.08
CA PRO A 117 1.20 11.86 -13.05
C PRO A 117 0.06 11.42 -12.13
N ARG A 118 -0.29 10.13 -12.14
CA ARG A 118 -1.36 9.58 -11.29
C ARG A 118 -0.96 9.61 -9.82
N VAL A 119 0.29 9.22 -9.50
CA VAL A 119 0.83 9.33 -8.13
C VAL A 119 0.81 10.78 -7.63
N LEU A 120 1.04 11.76 -8.50
CA LEU A 120 1.02 13.17 -8.13
C LEU A 120 -0.40 13.79 -8.09
N GLN A 121 -1.40 13.17 -8.72
CA GLN A 121 -2.76 13.72 -8.83
C GLN A 121 -3.78 13.01 -7.93
N GLU A 122 -3.61 11.72 -7.68
CA GLU A 122 -4.54 10.86 -6.96
C GLU A 122 -3.90 10.37 -5.64
N LEU A 123 -4.44 10.81 -4.50
CA LEU A 123 -3.90 10.46 -3.18
C LEU A 123 -3.92 8.94 -2.94
N ASP A 124 -5.01 8.26 -3.32
CA ASP A 124 -5.12 6.81 -3.16
C ASP A 124 -4.07 6.04 -3.98
N VAL A 125 -3.76 6.51 -5.19
CA VAL A 125 -2.73 5.91 -6.04
C VAL A 125 -1.36 6.12 -5.40
N LYS A 126 -1.07 7.33 -4.91
CA LYS A 126 0.17 7.65 -4.19
C LYS A 126 0.38 6.71 -3.00
N GLU A 127 -0.62 6.60 -2.12
CA GLU A 127 -0.55 5.72 -0.94
C GLU A 127 -0.37 4.25 -1.32
N SER A 128 -1.08 3.80 -2.35
CA SER A 128 -1.00 2.40 -2.80
C SER A 128 0.39 2.05 -3.34
N TYR A 129 0.97 2.91 -4.18
CA TYR A 129 2.32 2.69 -4.71
C TYR A 129 3.42 2.90 -3.65
N ARG A 130 3.22 3.80 -2.69
CA ARG A 130 4.11 3.87 -1.51
C ARG A 130 4.14 2.55 -0.76
N LEU A 131 2.97 2.01 -0.43
CA LEU A 131 2.87 0.72 0.26
C LEU A 131 3.55 -0.39 -0.56
N LEU A 132 3.38 -0.38 -1.87
CA LEU A 132 4.01 -1.37 -2.76
C LEU A 132 5.53 -1.31 -2.69
N PHE A 133 6.13 -0.14 -2.90
CA PHE A 133 7.58 -0.01 -2.89
C PHE A 133 8.17 -0.29 -1.51
N ARG A 134 7.53 0.19 -0.43
CA ARG A 134 7.97 -0.13 0.95
C ARG A 134 7.92 -1.64 1.22
N ALA A 135 6.83 -2.32 0.83
CA ALA A 135 6.70 -3.76 1.00
C ALA A 135 7.74 -4.55 0.18
N LEU A 136 8.05 -4.10 -1.04
CA LEU A 136 9.11 -4.70 -1.86
C LEU A 136 10.49 -4.56 -1.23
N ILE A 137 10.85 -3.37 -0.72
CA ILE A 137 12.12 -3.16 -0.01
C ILE A 137 12.17 -4.04 1.23
N ARG A 138 11.11 -4.10 2.05
CA ARG A 138 11.07 -4.99 3.23
C ARG A 138 11.24 -6.45 2.85
N HIS A 139 10.57 -6.90 1.79
CA HIS A 139 10.70 -8.27 1.35
C HIS A 139 12.12 -8.59 0.85
N TYR A 140 12.74 -7.63 0.15
CA TYR A 140 14.14 -7.74 -0.23
C TYR A 140 15.04 -7.84 1.01
N LEU A 141 14.88 -6.95 1.99
CA LEU A 141 15.66 -6.94 3.22
C LEU A 141 15.47 -8.24 4.04
N SER A 142 14.26 -8.78 4.13
CA SER A 142 14.00 -10.03 4.88
C SER A 142 14.65 -11.27 4.25
N LYS A 143 14.92 -11.23 2.93
CA LYS A 143 15.61 -12.28 2.18
C LYS A 143 17.13 -12.09 2.15
N ASN A 144 17.65 -10.96 2.60
CA ASN A 144 19.08 -10.65 2.62
C ASN A 144 19.59 -10.70 4.05
N LYS A 145 20.44 -11.69 4.34
CA LYS A 145 21.06 -11.85 5.66
C LYS A 145 22.41 -11.15 5.78
N GLU A 146 22.94 -10.66 4.67
CA GLU A 146 24.20 -9.93 4.62
C GLU A 146 23.96 -8.47 4.96
N THR A 147 24.76 -7.94 5.88
CA THR A 147 24.80 -6.51 6.17
C THR A 147 25.75 -5.85 5.18
N SER A 148 25.22 -4.94 4.38
CA SER A 148 26.00 -4.08 3.49
C SER A 148 25.54 -2.63 3.64
N ALA A 149 26.38 -1.68 3.23
CA ALA A 149 26.04 -0.26 3.27
C ALA A 149 24.74 0.06 2.50
N ASP A 150 24.44 -0.70 1.45
CA ASP A 150 23.21 -0.60 0.65
C ASP A 150 22.00 -1.08 1.46
N ILE A 151 22.14 -2.21 2.17
CA ILE A 151 21.09 -2.79 3.01
C ILE A 151 20.78 -1.84 4.18
N GLU A 152 21.80 -1.28 4.82
CA GLU A 152 21.65 -0.27 5.88
C GLU A 152 20.95 0.98 5.35
N LEU A 153 21.36 1.50 4.19
CA LEU A 153 20.71 2.66 3.58
C LEU A 153 19.22 2.42 3.27
N LEU A 154 18.87 1.22 2.79
CA LEU A 154 17.48 0.86 2.54
C LEU A 154 16.68 0.66 3.84
N GLN A 155 17.30 0.20 4.91
CA GLN A 155 16.68 0.14 6.25
C GLN A 155 16.45 1.55 6.80
N ASP A 156 17.45 2.42 6.72
CA ASP A 156 17.37 3.84 7.11
C ASP A 156 16.23 4.55 6.37
N LEU A 157 16.05 4.25 5.08
CA LEU A 157 14.98 4.80 4.25
C LEU A 157 13.59 4.42 4.74
N LEU A 158 13.40 3.17 5.17
CA LEU A 158 12.10 2.70 5.65
C LEU A 158 11.78 3.19 7.06
N GLY A 159 12.82 3.57 7.82
CA GLY A 159 12.72 3.91 9.23
C GLY A 159 12.65 2.68 10.14
N ALA A 160 12.44 2.91 11.43
CA ALA A 160 12.38 1.85 12.42
C ALA A 160 11.24 0.85 12.12
N VAL A 161 11.60 -0.42 11.91
CA VAL A 161 10.62 -1.50 11.78
C VAL A 161 10.12 -1.88 13.17
N ARG A 162 8.84 -1.64 13.42
CA ARG A 162 8.21 -2.05 14.67
C ARG A 162 7.77 -3.50 14.59
N ILE A 163 8.30 -4.30 15.51
CA ILE A 163 8.04 -5.73 15.60
C ILE A 163 6.91 -5.96 16.60
N VAL A 164 5.88 -6.67 16.14
CA VAL A 164 4.71 -7.07 16.94
C VAL A 164 4.93 -8.43 17.61
N ASP A 165 5.63 -9.34 16.91
CA ASP A 165 6.04 -10.65 17.41
C ASP A 165 7.43 -11.03 16.86
N LEU A 166 8.35 -11.40 17.75
CA LEU A 166 9.76 -11.70 17.44
C LEU A 166 9.97 -13.14 16.93
N GLY A 167 8.97 -14.02 17.03
CA GLY A 167 9.11 -15.41 16.60
C GLY A 167 9.44 -15.52 15.11
N PRO A 168 10.11 -16.59 14.63
CA PRO A 168 10.30 -16.80 13.20
C PRO A 168 9.00 -17.32 12.55
N PRO A 169 8.48 -16.70 11.47
CA PRO A 169 8.89 -15.43 10.87
C PRO A 169 8.41 -14.22 11.69
N VAL A 170 9.17 -13.13 11.70
CA VAL A 170 8.81 -11.93 12.48
C VAL A 170 7.48 -11.36 11.99
N LEU A 171 6.59 -10.95 12.89
CA LEU A 171 5.38 -10.18 12.54
C LEU A 171 5.65 -8.70 12.75
N THR A 172 5.50 -7.90 11.69
CA THR A 172 5.71 -6.44 11.72
C THR A 172 4.39 -5.69 11.87
N GLU A 173 4.46 -4.45 12.36
CA GLU A 173 3.29 -3.56 12.45
C GLU A 173 2.70 -3.28 11.06
N ASP A 174 3.52 -3.22 10.01
CA ASP A 174 3.04 -3.03 8.63
C ASP A 174 2.14 -4.18 8.14
N ALA A 175 2.52 -5.42 8.45
CA ALA A 175 1.70 -6.58 8.11
C ALA A 175 0.36 -6.53 8.87
N VAL A 176 0.39 -6.13 10.15
CA VAL A 176 -0.80 -5.96 10.97
C VAL A 176 -1.69 -4.84 10.42
N ASN A 177 -1.12 -3.68 10.08
CA ASN A 177 -1.83 -2.54 9.50
C ASN A 177 -2.47 -2.92 8.16
N ALA A 178 -1.76 -3.66 7.29
CA ALA A 178 -2.32 -4.15 6.05
C ALA A 178 -3.54 -5.05 6.25
N TYR A 179 -3.51 -5.94 7.24
CA TYR A 179 -4.68 -6.75 7.59
C TYR A 179 -5.83 -5.92 8.16
N SER A 180 -5.54 -4.96 9.03
CA SER A 180 -6.54 -4.07 9.60
C SER A 180 -7.21 -3.22 8.50
N ASP A 181 -6.41 -2.66 7.59
CA ASP A 181 -6.89 -1.88 6.44
C ASP A 181 -7.75 -2.71 5.50
N MET A 182 -7.31 -3.94 5.17
CA MET A 182 -8.11 -4.88 4.38
C MET A 182 -9.45 -5.19 5.06
N THR A 183 -9.44 -5.37 6.38
CA THR A 183 -10.65 -5.68 7.15
C THR A 183 -11.61 -4.49 7.14
N CYS A 184 -11.12 -3.27 7.35
CA CYS A 184 -11.90 -2.04 7.24
C CYS A 184 -12.49 -1.87 5.83
N PHE A 185 -11.68 -2.08 4.79
CA PHE A 185 -12.11 -2.00 3.39
C PHE A 185 -13.26 -2.98 3.09
N LEU A 186 -13.10 -4.25 3.46
CA LEU A 186 -14.13 -5.27 3.24
C LEU A 186 -15.40 -5.00 4.06
N TYR A 187 -15.26 -4.45 5.27
CA TYR A 187 -16.41 -4.07 6.08
C TYR A 187 -17.20 -2.94 5.43
N GLN A 188 -16.54 -1.85 5.02
CA GLN A 188 -17.17 -0.72 4.34
C GLN A 188 -17.89 -1.15 3.05
N LYS A 189 -17.31 -2.10 2.30
CA LYS A 189 -17.96 -2.68 1.11
C LYS A 189 -19.24 -3.47 1.45
N ARG A 190 -19.26 -4.19 2.58
CA ARG A 190 -20.42 -4.99 3.01
C ARG A 190 -21.50 -4.15 3.72
N LYS A 191 -21.11 -3.02 4.30
CA LYS A 191 -21.96 -2.13 5.11
C LYS A 191 -21.67 -0.67 4.73
N PRO A 192 -22.05 -0.21 3.52
CA PRO A 192 -21.72 1.14 3.03
C PRO A 192 -22.35 2.25 3.87
N ASP A 193 -23.47 1.95 4.53
CA ASP A 193 -24.25 2.79 5.42
C ASP A 193 -23.70 2.80 6.87
N ARG A 194 -22.65 2.04 7.17
CA ARG A 194 -21.94 2.08 8.45
C ARG A 194 -20.50 2.49 8.23
N SER A 195 -20.17 3.74 8.57
CA SER A 195 -18.78 4.15 8.72
C SER A 195 -18.20 3.48 9.96
N VAL A 196 -17.17 2.68 9.76
CA VAL A 196 -16.28 2.23 10.83
C VAL A 196 -15.40 3.43 11.16
N ASP A 197 -15.43 3.93 12.39
CA ASP A 197 -14.32 4.76 12.87
C ASP A 197 -13.08 3.87 12.85
N GLY A 198 -12.26 4.11 11.83
CA GLY A 198 -11.21 3.19 11.41
C GLY A 198 -10.18 2.97 12.51
N ASP A 199 -9.97 3.95 13.37
CA ASP A 199 -8.84 3.96 14.29
C ASP A 199 -9.09 3.13 15.56
N ASP A 200 -10.28 3.22 16.17
CA ASP A 200 -10.66 2.37 17.31
C ASP A 200 -10.74 0.89 16.92
N ASN A 201 -11.24 0.63 15.71
CA ASN A 201 -11.35 -0.72 15.20
C ASN A 201 -10.00 -1.28 14.71
N ARG A 202 -9.10 -0.42 14.21
CA ARG A 202 -7.72 -0.82 13.84
C ARG A 202 -6.98 -1.43 15.01
N GLN A 203 -7.11 -0.87 16.22
CA GLN A 203 -6.48 -1.45 17.41
C GLN A 203 -7.08 -2.82 17.77
N THR A 204 -8.40 -2.96 17.68
CA THR A 204 -9.07 -4.24 17.91
C THR A 204 -8.66 -5.30 16.87
N PHE A 205 -8.64 -4.93 15.59
CA PHE A 205 -8.18 -5.82 14.52
C PHE A 205 -6.72 -6.20 14.69
N ALA A 206 -5.85 -5.26 15.09
CA ALA A 206 -4.45 -5.55 15.36
C ALA A 206 -4.26 -6.67 16.41
N LEU A 207 -5.04 -6.62 17.51
CA LEU A 207 -5.02 -7.66 18.54
C LEU A 207 -5.49 -9.02 17.99
N VAL A 208 -6.55 -9.04 17.20
CA VAL A 208 -7.07 -10.27 16.58
C VAL A 208 -6.05 -10.87 15.59
N ILE A 209 -5.37 -10.04 14.81
CA ILE A 209 -4.35 -10.50 13.87
C ILE A 209 -3.14 -11.08 14.60
N LYS A 210 -2.70 -10.44 15.70
CA LYS A 210 -1.63 -10.97 16.54
C LYS A 210 -2.00 -12.35 17.10
N ASP A 211 -3.19 -12.50 17.66
CA ASP A 211 -3.66 -13.78 18.18
C ASP A 211 -3.74 -14.86 17.08
N ARG A 212 -4.24 -14.49 15.90
CA ARG A 212 -4.28 -15.39 14.73
C ARG A 212 -2.89 -15.81 14.29
N PHE A 213 -1.91 -14.90 14.34
CA PHE A 213 -0.53 -15.19 14.00
C PHE A 213 0.09 -16.20 14.96
N VAL A 214 -0.13 -16.04 16.27
CA VAL A 214 0.34 -16.98 17.30
C VAL A 214 -0.26 -18.37 17.09
N ARG A 215 -1.57 -18.43 16.79
CA ARG A 215 -2.33 -19.68 16.57
C ARG A 215 -2.20 -20.24 15.15
N ALA A 216 -1.42 -19.62 14.28
CA ALA A 216 -1.30 -20.07 12.89
C ALA A 216 -0.79 -21.53 12.84
N PRO A 217 -1.41 -22.40 12.02
CA PRO A 217 -1.24 -23.85 12.12
C PRO A 217 0.14 -24.35 11.66
N ASN A 218 0.86 -23.57 10.86
CA ASN A 218 2.16 -23.94 10.32
C ASN A 218 2.98 -22.69 9.94
N LEU A 219 4.28 -22.92 9.67
CA LEU A 219 5.22 -21.88 9.29
C LEU A 219 4.79 -21.16 8.01
N ALA A 220 4.24 -21.87 7.03
CA ALA A 220 3.80 -21.28 5.77
C ALA A 220 2.67 -20.26 5.98
N ALA A 221 1.72 -20.54 6.88
CA ALA A 221 0.68 -19.61 7.28
C ALA A 221 1.26 -18.38 7.98
N LYS A 222 2.21 -18.55 8.90
CA LYS A 222 2.92 -17.42 9.52
C LYS A 222 3.66 -16.57 8.48
N THR A 223 4.37 -17.20 7.55
CA THR A 223 5.09 -16.50 6.48
C THR A 223 4.14 -15.75 5.54
N ALA A 224 2.97 -16.30 5.25
CA ALA A 224 1.95 -15.60 4.47
C ALA A 224 1.43 -14.36 5.21
N MET A 225 1.26 -14.45 6.53
CA MET A 225 0.85 -13.31 7.35
C MET A 225 1.93 -12.23 7.43
N THR A 226 3.18 -12.60 7.64
CA THR A 226 4.32 -11.66 7.65
C THR A 226 4.46 -10.88 6.35
N ASN A 227 4.18 -11.52 5.20
CA ASN A 227 4.31 -10.88 3.87
C ASN A 227 2.97 -10.36 3.32
N PHE A 228 1.95 -10.22 4.18
CA PHE A 228 0.63 -9.81 3.73
C PHE A 228 0.59 -8.35 3.27
N ASP A 229 1.47 -7.49 3.80
CA ASP A 229 1.61 -6.09 3.37
C ASP A 229 1.87 -5.97 1.86
N LEU A 230 2.73 -6.83 1.30
CA LEU A 230 2.96 -6.87 -0.15
C LEU A 230 1.71 -7.32 -0.92
N THR A 231 0.99 -8.32 -0.41
CA THR A 231 -0.26 -8.80 -1.04
C THR A 231 -1.31 -7.69 -1.06
N TRP A 232 -1.45 -6.99 0.06
CA TRP A 232 -2.38 -5.86 0.19
C TRP A 232 -2.00 -4.69 -0.71
N ALA A 233 -0.70 -4.35 -0.79
CA ALA A 233 -0.24 -3.30 -1.69
C ALA A 233 -0.51 -3.61 -3.17
N CYS A 234 -0.24 -4.85 -3.60
CA CYS A 234 -0.61 -5.33 -4.94
C CYS A 234 -2.11 -5.21 -5.18
N PHE A 235 -2.94 -5.61 -4.21
CA PHE A 235 -4.39 -5.46 -4.30
C PHE A 235 -4.80 -4.01 -4.50
N ARG A 236 -4.32 -3.10 -3.65
CA ARG A 236 -4.71 -1.68 -3.73
C ARG A 236 -4.36 -1.06 -5.08
N CYS A 237 -3.13 -1.26 -5.56
CA CYS A 237 -2.71 -0.76 -6.86
C CYS A 237 -3.56 -1.39 -7.99
N ARG A 238 -3.78 -2.71 -7.97
CA ARG A 238 -4.59 -3.39 -8.98
C ARG A 238 -6.04 -2.92 -8.96
N PHE A 239 -6.61 -2.75 -7.78
CA PHE A 239 -7.98 -2.28 -7.58
C PHE A 239 -8.20 -0.90 -8.20
N LEU A 240 -7.23 0.00 -8.09
CA LEU A 240 -7.25 1.33 -8.70
C LEU A 240 -6.98 1.35 -10.22
N ASP A 241 -6.50 0.24 -10.78
CA ASP A 241 -6.14 0.11 -12.20
C ASP A 241 -7.20 -0.62 -13.03
N VAL A 242 -8.24 -1.17 -12.40
CA VAL A 242 -9.27 -1.99 -13.08
C VAL A 242 -10.64 -1.32 -13.08
N THR A 243 -11.55 -1.83 -13.91
CA THR A 243 -12.93 -1.34 -13.99
C THR A 243 -13.72 -1.63 -12.71
N THR A 244 -14.83 -0.93 -12.48
CA THR A 244 -15.72 -1.16 -11.33
C THR A 244 -16.20 -2.61 -11.22
N GLU A 245 -16.53 -3.26 -12.34
CA GLU A 245 -16.93 -4.68 -12.34
C GLU A 245 -15.77 -5.58 -11.89
N GLN A 246 -14.55 -5.29 -12.32
CA GLN A 246 -13.37 -6.03 -11.89
C GLN A 246 -13.01 -5.72 -10.42
N GLN A 247 -13.24 -4.50 -9.94
CA GLN A 247 -13.10 -4.13 -8.54
C GLN A 247 -14.02 -4.98 -7.64
N GLU A 248 -15.27 -5.19 -8.04
CA GLU A 248 -16.21 -6.05 -7.32
C GLU A 248 -15.71 -7.50 -7.28
N LYS A 249 -15.25 -8.04 -8.41
CA LYS A 249 -14.66 -9.38 -8.49
C LYS A 249 -13.43 -9.51 -7.58
N LEU A 250 -12.50 -8.56 -7.62
CA LEU A 250 -11.31 -8.55 -6.76
C LEU A 250 -11.68 -8.47 -5.28
N SER A 251 -12.66 -7.62 -4.91
CA SER A 251 -13.15 -7.51 -3.53
C SER A 251 -13.77 -8.81 -3.05
N ALA A 252 -14.56 -9.48 -3.90
CA ALA A 252 -15.16 -10.77 -3.59
C ALA A 252 -14.11 -11.87 -3.41
N LEU A 253 -13.09 -11.91 -4.29
CA LEU A 253 -11.96 -12.83 -4.16
C LEU A 253 -11.19 -12.60 -2.86
N MET A 254 -10.90 -11.35 -2.51
CA MET A 254 -10.25 -11.01 -1.22
C MET A 254 -11.11 -11.42 -0.01
N ALA A 255 -12.43 -11.31 -0.12
CA ALA A 255 -13.37 -11.60 0.96
C ALA A 255 -13.68 -13.09 1.17
N SER A 256 -13.48 -13.92 0.15
CA SER A 256 -13.84 -15.34 0.15
C SER A 256 -13.04 -16.16 1.18
N GLY A 257 -11.75 -15.86 1.33
CA GLY A 257 -10.84 -16.53 2.28
C GLY A 257 -10.57 -18.01 1.98
N ASP A 258 -11.08 -18.58 0.89
CA ASP A 258 -10.85 -19.98 0.54
C ASP A 258 -9.56 -20.17 -0.30
N SER A 259 -9.04 -21.40 -0.32
CA SER A 259 -7.76 -21.71 -0.96
C SER A 259 -7.79 -21.57 -2.49
N LYS A 260 -8.93 -21.81 -3.15
CA LYS A 260 -9.08 -21.70 -4.61
C LYS A 260 -9.11 -20.23 -5.02
N SER A 261 -9.92 -19.43 -4.35
CA SER A 261 -9.98 -17.99 -4.55
C SER A 261 -8.68 -17.30 -4.17
N SER A 262 -7.93 -17.80 -3.18
CA SER A 262 -6.57 -17.30 -2.88
C SER A 262 -5.60 -17.51 -4.04
N ALA A 263 -5.62 -18.67 -4.70
CA ALA A 263 -4.79 -18.93 -5.88
C ALA A 263 -5.18 -18.05 -7.07
N GLN A 264 -6.49 -17.90 -7.33
CA GLN A 264 -7.00 -17.03 -8.38
C GLN A 264 -6.68 -15.55 -8.09
N LEU A 265 -6.85 -15.11 -6.85
CA LEU A 265 -6.50 -13.76 -6.42
C LEU A 265 -5.02 -13.48 -6.72
N LYS A 266 -4.10 -14.38 -6.34
CA LYS A 266 -2.67 -14.22 -6.64
C LYS A 266 -2.37 -14.05 -8.13
N ALA A 267 -3.10 -14.73 -9.01
CA ALA A 267 -2.95 -14.59 -10.46
C ALA A 267 -3.47 -13.23 -10.98
N GLU A 268 -4.53 -12.70 -10.38
CA GLU A 268 -5.19 -11.46 -10.79
C GLU A 268 -4.56 -10.18 -10.20
N LEU A 269 -3.87 -10.31 -9.05
CA LEU A 269 -3.32 -9.19 -8.29
C LEU A 269 -2.19 -8.46 -9.00
N VAL A 270 -1.37 -9.18 -9.78
CA VAL A 270 -0.15 -8.62 -10.34
C VAL A 270 -0.42 -8.10 -11.75
N SER A 271 -0.44 -6.77 -11.90
CA SER A 271 -0.60 -6.14 -13.22
C SER A 271 0.67 -6.25 -14.07
N PRO A 272 0.58 -6.10 -15.41
CA PRO A 272 1.77 -6.01 -16.27
C PRO A 272 2.75 -4.91 -15.85
N THR A 273 2.25 -3.79 -15.31
CA THR A 273 3.07 -2.71 -14.77
C THR A 273 3.83 -3.18 -13.52
N MET A 274 3.16 -3.89 -12.61
CA MET A 274 3.83 -4.44 -11.42
C MET A 274 4.89 -5.47 -11.77
N LEU A 275 4.66 -6.34 -12.75
CA LEU A 275 5.67 -7.30 -13.21
C LEU A 275 6.95 -6.58 -13.66
N LYS A 276 6.81 -5.45 -14.36
CA LYS A 276 7.95 -4.61 -14.74
C LYS A 276 8.63 -3.99 -13.50
N ILE A 277 7.85 -3.48 -12.55
CA ILE A 277 8.39 -2.95 -11.28
C ILE A 277 9.16 -4.04 -10.51
N PHE A 278 8.63 -5.25 -10.41
CA PHE A 278 9.26 -6.35 -9.68
C PHE A 278 10.56 -6.83 -10.32
N ALA A 279 10.71 -6.62 -11.63
CA ALA A 279 11.94 -6.91 -12.36
C ALA A 279 13.03 -5.81 -12.21
N LEU A 280 12.68 -4.65 -11.63
CA LEU A 280 13.55 -3.49 -11.50
C LEU A 280 13.90 -3.19 -10.04
N GLY A 281 15.00 -2.47 -9.81
CA GLY A 281 15.42 -2.01 -8.48
C GLY A 281 16.08 -3.07 -7.60
N PRO A 282 16.28 -2.76 -6.30
CA PRO A 282 16.99 -3.63 -5.37
C PRO A 282 16.39 -5.03 -5.26
N TRP A 283 15.07 -5.14 -5.22
CA TRP A 283 14.36 -6.42 -5.09
C TRP A 283 14.49 -7.33 -6.32
N GLY A 284 14.87 -6.78 -7.49
CA GLY A 284 15.11 -7.56 -8.71
C GLY A 284 16.49 -8.21 -8.78
N GLU A 285 17.49 -7.77 -7.98
CA GLU A 285 18.91 -8.16 -8.11
C GLU A 285 19.14 -9.68 -8.06
N LYS A 286 18.49 -10.38 -7.13
CA LYS A 286 18.67 -11.84 -6.97
C LYS A 286 18.18 -12.69 -8.13
N ALA A 287 17.21 -12.20 -8.92
CA ALA A 287 16.66 -12.99 -10.02
C ALA A 287 17.70 -13.19 -11.15
N LYS A 288 18.64 -12.26 -11.31
CA LYS A 288 19.69 -12.33 -12.33
C LYS A 288 21.00 -12.93 -11.81
N GLU A 289 21.39 -12.72 -10.56
CA GLU A 289 22.56 -13.39 -9.98
C GLU A 289 22.42 -14.91 -10.01
N VAL A 290 21.26 -15.45 -9.61
CA VAL A 290 21.00 -16.90 -9.67
C VAL A 290 21.02 -17.41 -11.12
N LYS A 291 20.57 -16.60 -12.08
CA LYS A 291 20.61 -16.96 -13.51
C LYS A 291 22.03 -16.90 -14.07
N ALA A 292 22.81 -15.88 -13.72
CA ALA A 292 24.19 -15.70 -14.14
C ALA A 292 25.09 -16.81 -13.58
N ILE A 293 24.95 -17.13 -12.29
CA ILE A 293 25.67 -18.25 -11.64
C ILE A 293 25.31 -19.58 -12.32
N LYS A 294 24.03 -19.82 -12.65
CA LYS A 294 23.61 -21.02 -13.39
C LYS A 294 24.17 -21.07 -14.82
N GLU A 295 24.21 -19.94 -15.52
CA GLU A 295 24.78 -19.86 -16.87
C GLU A 295 26.29 -20.03 -16.88
N GLU A 296 26.99 -19.55 -15.84
CA GLU A 296 28.43 -19.72 -15.66
C GLU A 296 28.79 -21.16 -15.28
N GLN A 297 28.04 -21.78 -14.37
CA GLN A 297 28.16 -23.21 -14.05
C GLN A 297 27.90 -24.10 -15.27
N ALA A 298 26.87 -23.79 -16.07
CA ALA A 298 26.58 -24.52 -17.30
C ALA A 298 27.63 -24.33 -18.40
N LYS A 299 28.40 -23.23 -18.38
CA LYS A 299 29.55 -23.02 -19.26
C LYS A 299 30.78 -23.79 -18.78
N ALA A 300 31.03 -23.82 -17.47
CA ALA A 300 32.11 -24.57 -16.86
C ALA A 300 31.95 -26.09 -17.08
N GLU A 301 30.75 -26.65 -16.87
CA GLU A 301 30.47 -28.07 -17.15
C GLU A 301 30.66 -28.45 -18.62
N LYS A 302 30.40 -27.52 -19.57
CA LYS A 302 30.63 -27.76 -21.01
C LYS A 302 32.11 -27.73 -21.41
N LEU A 303 32.97 -27.13 -20.59
CA LEU A 303 34.41 -27.05 -20.80
C LEU A 303 35.15 -28.27 -20.22
N GLU A 304 34.59 -28.96 -19.22
CA GLU A 304 35.17 -30.18 -18.63
C GLU A 304 34.84 -31.47 -19.42
N ILE A 305 33.95 -31.42 -20.41
CA ILE A 305 33.56 -32.57 -21.26
C ILE A 305 34.34 -32.58 -22.61
N LYS A 306 35.49 -31.91 -22.69
CA LYS A 306 36.41 -31.95 -23.85
C LYS A 306 37.80 -32.38 -23.43
#